data_AF-A0A654CLD2-F1
#
_entry.id   AF-A0A654CLD2-F1
#
_cell.length_a   1.000
_cell.length_b   1.000
_cell.length_c   1.000
_cell.angle_alpha   90.00
_cell.angle_beta   90.00
_cell.angle_gamma   90.00
#
_symmetry.space_group_name_H-M   'P 1'
#
loop_
_entity.id
_entity.type
_entity.pdbx_description
1 polymer ?
#
loop_
_entity_poly.entity_id
_entity_poly.type
_entity_poly.pdbx_seq_one_letter_code
_entity_poly.pdbx_strand_id
1 'polypeptide(L)' 'MVIPKYPEVPHLTKKQIEEITEIAFLKESTPQQCDAIFVFGGSHPGNWQTPLHAYQQGLGAQIIVTGGTSLHGMKHQNWN' A
#
# COMPACT_ATOMS: atom_id res chain seq x y z
N MET A 1 11.10 -26.46 -14.73
CA MET A 1 11.80 -25.21 -14.36
C MET A 1 11.26 -24.78 -13.00
N VAL A 2 12.11 -24.63 -11.99
CA VAL A 2 11.67 -24.27 -10.63
C VAL A 2 11.92 -22.77 -10.44
N ILE A 3 10.87 -21.99 -10.20
CA ILE A 3 11.02 -20.57 -9.84
C ILE A 3 11.37 -20.53 -8.34
N PRO A 4 12.50 -19.94 -7.94
CA PRO A 4 12.91 -19.89 -6.55
C PRO A 4 11.95 -19.02 -5.73
N LYS A 5 11.65 -19.45 -4.49
CA LYS A 5 10.83 -18.67 -3.54
C LYS A 5 11.48 -17.33 -3.16
N TYR A 6 12.81 -17.29 -3.17
CA TYR A 6 13.63 -16.11 -2.93
C TYR A 6 14.65 -16.00 -4.07
N PRO A 7 14.30 -15.35 -5.20
CA PRO A 7 15.23 -15.15 -6.28
C PRO A 7 16.38 -14.25 -5.81
N GLU A 8 17.57 -14.46 -6.38
CA GLU A 8 18.66 -13.52 -6.23
C GLU A 8 18.28 -12.21 -6.92
N VAL A 9 18.25 -11.12 -6.16
CA VAL A 9 17.85 -9.81 -6.65
C VAL A 9 19.08 -9.13 -7.26
N PRO A 10 19.03 -8.59 -8.48
CA PRO A 10 20.17 -7.91 -9.06
C PRO A 10 20.54 -6.68 -8.22
N HIS A 11 21.84 -6.36 -8.17
CA HIS A 11 22.31 -5.10 -7.58
C HIS A 11 21.91 -3.95 -8.50
N LEU A 12 20.93 -3.16 -8.07
CA LEU A 12 20.46 -1.98 -8.78
C LEU A 12 21.08 -0.71 -8.19
N THR A 13 21.49 0.20 -9.07
CA THR A 13 21.85 1.57 -8.66
C THR A 13 20.61 2.35 -8.23
N LYS A 14 20.80 3.40 -7.44
CA LYS A 14 19.72 4.31 -7.03
C LYS A 14 18.92 4.83 -8.23
N LYS A 15 19.62 5.23 -9.31
CA LYS A 15 19.00 5.70 -10.56
C LYS A 15 18.10 4.64 -11.20
N GLN A 16 18.55 3.40 -11.27
CA GLN A 16 17.74 2.31 -11.83
C GLN A 16 16.51 2.01 -10.98
N ILE A 17 16.63 2.08 -9.65
CA ILE A 17 15.49 1.93 -8.74
C ILE A 17 14.47 3.05 -9.00
N GLU A 18 14.93 4.29 -9.12
CA GLU A 18 14.08 5.45 -9.43
C GLU A 18 13.37 5.28 -10.78
N GLU A 19 14.09 4.90 -11.84
CA GLU A 19 13.51 4.67 -13.18
C GLU A 19 12.46 3.56 -13.19
N ILE A 20 12.75 2.41 -12.55
CA ILE A 20 11.78 1.30 -12.46
C ILE A 20 10.56 1.72 -11.65
N THR A 21 10.77 2.46 -10.55
CA THR A 21 9.68 2.96 -9.70
C THR A 21 8.77 3.90 -10.49
N GLU A 22 9.34 4.85 -11.24
CA GLU A 22 8.56 5.77 -12.08
C GLU A 22 7.80 5.03 -13.19
N ILE A 23 8.41 4.01 -13.81
CA ILE A 23 7.71 3.22 -14.84
C ILE A 23 6.56 2.42 -14.23
N ALA A 24 6.76 1.82 -13.05
CA ALA A 24 5.77 0.94 -12.43
C ALA A 24 4.62 1.69 -11.75
N PHE A 25 4.92 2.80 -11.09
CA PHE A 25 3.97 3.56 -10.26
C PHE A 25 3.61 4.92 -10.83
N LEU A 26 4.19 5.30 -11.98
CA LEU A 26 4.13 6.64 -12.56
C LEU A 26 4.82 7.68 -11.66
N LYS A 27 4.84 8.93 -12.12
CA LYS A 27 5.32 10.04 -11.31
C LYS A 27 4.40 10.26 -10.12
N GLU A 28 5.00 10.63 -9.00
CA GLU A 28 4.26 11.10 -7.84
C GLU A 28 3.39 12.29 -8.25
N SER A 29 2.14 12.28 -7.80
CA SER A 29 1.17 13.34 -8.09
C SER A 29 0.46 13.74 -6.81
N THR A 30 0.09 15.02 -6.74
CA THR A 30 -0.66 15.53 -5.59
C THR A 30 -2.05 14.92 -5.58
N PRO A 31 -2.50 14.34 -4.46
CA PRO A 31 -3.85 13.80 -4.33
C PRO A 31 -4.91 14.87 -4.64
N GLN A 32 -5.95 14.47 -5.35
CA GLN A 32 -7.12 15.31 -5.63
C GLN A 32 -8.29 14.90 -4.73
N GLN A 33 -9.24 15.81 -4.55
CA GLN A 33 -10.48 15.51 -3.85
C GLN A 33 -11.25 14.40 -4.60
N CYS A 34 -11.84 13.49 -3.85
CA CYS A 34 -12.61 12.35 -4.35
C CYS A 34 -13.85 12.10 -3.50
N ASP A 35 -14.74 11.24 -3.98
CA ASP A 35 -15.94 10.85 -3.24
C ASP A 35 -15.60 9.84 -2.12
N ALA A 36 -14.64 8.94 -2.38
CA ALA A 36 -14.27 7.87 -1.46
C ALA A 36 -12.79 7.46 -1.55
N ILE A 37 -12.25 7.05 -0.40
CA ILE A 37 -10.91 6.49 -0.24
C ILE A 37 -11.02 4.98 -0.07
N PHE A 38 -10.43 4.21 -0.99
CA PHE A 38 -10.36 2.75 -0.88
C PHE A 38 -9.11 2.31 -0.11
N VAL A 39 -9.30 1.44 0.87
CA VAL A 39 -8.23 0.90 1.70
C VAL A 39 -8.18 -0.61 1.57
N PHE A 40 -7.06 -1.13 1.07
CA PHE A 40 -6.76 -2.55 1.08
C PHE A 40 -6.13 -2.92 2.42
N GLY A 41 -6.94 -3.53 3.28
CA GLY A 41 -6.57 -3.92 4.63
C GLY A 41 -5.37 -4.87 4.65
N GLY A 42 -4.42 -4.59 5.54
CA GLY A 42 -3.23 -5.42 5.77
C GLY A 42 -2.67 -5.19 7.17
N SER A 43 -1.69 -6.01 7.56
CA SER A 43 -1.07 -5.93 8.90
C SER A 43 -0.12 -4.75 9.08
N HIS A 44 0.34 -4.15 7.97
CA HIS A 44 1.27 -3.02 8.04
C HIS A 44 0.54 -1.73 8.48
N PRO A 45 1.00 -1.03 9.54
CA PRO A 45 0.32 0.17 10.06
C PRO A 45 0.13 1.28 9.02
N GLY A 46 1.07 1.40 8.07
CA GLY A 46 0.99 2.38 6.98
C GLY A 46 -0.26 2.25 6.11
N ASN A 47 -0.84 1.05 6.02
CA ASN A 47 -2.09 0.83 5.28
C ASN A 47 -3.29 1.54 5.93
N TRP A 48 -3.17 1.94 7.20
CA TRP A 48 -4.23 2.59 7.98
C TRP A 48 -3.93 4.06 8.23
N GLN A 49 -2.66 4.39 8.46
CA GLN A 49 -2.22 5.76 8.73
C GLN A 49 -2.42 6.67 7.51
N THR A 50 -2.04 6.23 6.31
CA THR A 50 -2.14 7.06 5.09
C THR A 50 -3.60 7.39 4.72
N PRO A 51 -4.54 6.43 4.68
CA PRO A 51 -5.94 6.74 4.42
C PRO A 51 -6.59 7.61 5.49
N LEU A 52 -6.25 7.40 6.77
CA LEU A 52 -6.74 8.23 7.86
C LEU A 52 -6.28 9.69 7.70
N HIS A 53 -5.01 9.90 7.36
CA HIS A 53 -4.47 11.23 7.11
C HIS A 53 -5.17 11.90 5.91
N ALA A 54 -5.36 11.16 4.82
CA ALA A 54 -6.06 11.67 3.64
C ALA A 54 -7.51 12.08 3.96
N TYR A 55 -8.22 11.27 4.76
CA TYR A 55 -9.57 11.59 5.21
C TYR A 55 -9.60 12.84 6.10
N GLN A 56 -8.66 12.97 7.04
CA GLN A 56 -8.53 14.16 7.90
C GLN A 56 -8.23 15.43 7.12
N GLN A 57 -7.55 15.32 5.98
CA GLN A 57 -7.30 16.43 5.05
C GLN A 57 -8.51 16.77 4.16
N GLY A 58 -9.62 16.04 4.28
CA GLY A 58 -10.81 16.26 3.45
C GLY A 58 -10.66 15.77 2.01
N LEU A 59 -9.67 14.92 1.71
CA LEU A 59 -9.46 14.39 0.36
C LEU A 59 -10.61 13.49 -0.08
N GLY A 60 -11.31 12.83 0.84
CA GLY A 60 -12.48 12.02 0.53
C GLY A 60 -13.54 12.08 1.61
N ALA A 61 -14.81 11.95 1.22
CA ALA A 61 -15.95 12.00 2.14
C ALA A 61 -16.20 10.68 2.87
N GLN A 62 -15.68 9.57 2.34
CA GLN A 62 -15.90 8.23 2.87
C GLN A 62 -14.64 7.37 2.79
N ILE A 63 -14.47 6.44 3.72
CA ILE A 63 -13.44 5.39 3.67
C ILE A 63 -14.13 4.04 3.44
N ILE A 64 -13.71 3.33 2.40
CA ILE A 64 -14.17 1.98 2.07
C ILE A 64 -13.02 1.02 2.29
N VAL A 65 -13.11 0.19 3.32
CA VAL A 65 -12.10 -0.81 3.64
C VAL A 65 -12.48 -2.14 3.00
N THR A 66 -11.54 -2.74 2.28
CA THR A 66 -11.68 -4.08 1.67
C THR A 66 -10.44 -4.91 1.98
N GLY A 67 -10.58 -6.23 1.95
CA GLY A 67 -9.54 -7.17 2.34
C GLY A 67 -10.02 -8.11 3.44
N GLY A 68 -9.61 -9.37 3.33
CA GLY A 68 -9.96 -10.41 4.30
C GLY A 68 -8.89 -10.58 5.37
N THR A 69 -9.27 -11.12 6.52
CA THR A 69 -8.31 -11.73 7.43
C THR A 69 -7.93 -13.10 6.87
N SER A 70 -6.63 -13.34 6.68
CA SER A 70 -6.16 -14.71 6.44
C SER A 70 -6.49 -15.56 7.67
N LEU A 71 -6.93 -16.80 7.45
CA LEU A 71 -7.09 -17.80 8.54
C LEU A 71 -5.81 -17.99 9.36
N HIS A 72 -4.65 -17.66 8.77
CA HIS A 72 -3.33 -17.76 9.38
C HIS A 72 -2.71 -16.38 9.66
N GLY A 73 -3.49 -15.31 9.49
CA GLY A 73 -3.01 -13.94 9.72
C GLY A 73 -2.89 -13.67 11.22
N MET A 74 -1.73 -13.17 11.64
CA MET A 74 -1.60 -12.64 13.00
C MET A 74 -2.49 -11.41 13.14
N LYS A 75 -3.57 -11.52 13.91
CA LYS A 75 -4.35 -10.36 14.33
C LYS A 75 -3.51 -9.52 15.29
N HIS A 76 -3.56 -8.21 15.14
CA HIS A 76 -3.03 -7.32 16.17
C HIS A 76 -3.80 -7.57 17.48
N GLN A 77 -3.12 -7.60 18.62
CA GLN A 77 -3.74 -8.00 19.91
C GLN A 77 -4.96 -7.14 20.31
N ASN A 78 -5.04 -5.92 19.79
CA ASN A 78 -6.13 -4.97 20.05
C ASN A 78 -7.29 -5.06 19.05
N TRP A 79 -7.23 -5.97 18.08
CA TRP A 79 -8.25 -6.14 17.05
C TRP A 79 -9.02 -7.43 17.36
N ASN A 80 -10.11 -7.30 18.12
CA ASN A 80 -10.99 -8.42 18.48
C ASN A 80 -11.83 -8.84 17.26
#